data_AF-A0A7J0DNV3-F1
#
_entry.id   AF-A0A7J0DNV3-F1
#
_cell.length_a   1.000
_cell.length_b   1.000
_cell.length_c   1.000
_cell.angle_alpha   90.00
_cell.angle_beta   90.00
_cell.angle_gamma   90.00
#
_symmetry.space_group_name_H-M   'P 1'
#
loop_
_entity.id
_entity.type
_entity.pdbx_description
1 polymer ?
#
loop_
_entity_poly.entity_id
_entity_poly.type
_entity_poly.pdbx_seq_one_letter_code
_entity_poly.pdbx_strand_id
1 'polypeptide(L)'
;MKKKKETTLKDHNSQMVSSLEQPLLLLCIPRAYLEDDKTLNNWDVFTHRKGNINEENGDVADDHYHRYLEDIEIMHSLGVNAYRFSISWARVLPREDFLHLAETCFKSFGDRVKYWITITGPNLFTDMAYIRGKYPPARCSVPFGNCSVGNSDMAPLVVMHMLLAHAKAVKIYREHFLAKQGGVIGIVVCVFMNEPMTESELDWEAANQALAFNVAWLVLTF
;
A
#
# COMPACT_ATOMS: atom_id res chain seq x y z
N MET A 1 43.99 -8.70 -29.92
CA MET A 1 43.99 -8.28 -28.50
C MET A 1 42.60 -8.53 -27.90
N LYS A 2 42.40 -9.73 -27.34
CA LYS A 2 41.24 -10.08 -26.51
C LYS A 2 41.64 -9.89 -25.05
N LYS A 3 40.96 -9.01 -24.31
CA LYS A 3 40.78 -8.99 -22.83
C LYS A 3 40.43 -7.56 -22.36
N LYS A 4 39.12 -7.31 -22.15
CA LYS A 4 38.53 -6.37 -21.17
C LYS A 4 37.04 -6.21 -21.49
N LYS A 5 36.20 -7.17 -21.07
CA LYS A 5 34.74 -6.97 -21.02
C LYS A 5 34.02 -7.91 -20.06
N GLU A 6 34.73 -8.43 -19.05
CA GLU A 6 34.19 -9.46 -18.15
C GLU A 6 34.32 -9.11 -16.65
N THR A 7 34.72 -7.87 -16.34
CA THR A 7 34.87 -7.39 -14.96
C THR A 7 33.79 -6.41 -14.51
N THR A 8 32.83 -6.02 -15.35
CA THR A 8 31.85 -4.98 -14.99
C THR A 8 30.49 -5.51 -14.52
N LEU A 9 30.10 -6.75 -14.86
CA LEU A 9 28.80 -7.29 -14.42
C LEU A 9 28.76 -7.78 -12.97
N LYS A 10 29.89 -8.24 -12.41
CA LYS A 10 29.92 -8.72 -11.01
C LYS A 10 29.84 -7.57 -10.00
N ASP A 11 30.41 -6.41 -10.34
CA ASP A 11 30.38 -5.22 -9.48
C ASP A 11 29.01 -4.52 -9.48
N HIS A 12 28.24 -4.63 -10.58
CA HIS A 12 26.89 -4.07 -10.67
C HIS A 12 25.89 -4.81 -9.76
N ASN A 13 26.05 -6.12 -9.56
CA ASN A 13 25.19 -6.87 -8.62
C ASN A 13 25.48 -6.49 -7.16
N SER A 14 26.73 -6.21 -6.80
CA SER A 14 27.09 -5.75 -5.45
C SER A 14 26.53 -4.35 -5.16
N GLN A 15 26.58 -3.45 -6.15
CA GLN A 15 26.00 -2.11 -6.03
C GLN A 15 24.46 -2.09 -6.07
N MET A 16 23.81 -2.99 -6.83
CA MET A 16 22.33 -3.09 -6.83
C MET A 16 21.79 -3.53 -5.47
N VAL A 17 22.44 -4.52 -4.83
CA VAL A 17 22.01 -5.03 -3.52
C VAL A 17 22.25 -3.99 -2.41
N SER A 18 23.26 -3.13 -2.54
CA SER A 18 23.50 -2.04 -1.58
C SER A 18 22.64 -0.79 -1.80
N SER A 19 21.91 -0.69 -2.91
CA SER A 19 21.13 0.51 -3.29
C SER A 19 19.61 0.28 -3.33
N LEU A 20 19.15 -0.96 -3.14
CA LEU A 20 17.75 -1.28 -2.98
C LEU A 20 17.29 -1.11 -1.52
N GLU A 21 17.38 0.12 -1.00
CA GLU A 21 16.66 0.54 0.23
C GLU A 21 15.18 0.84 -0.04
N GLN A 22 14.54 0.09 -0.95
CA GLN A 22 13.10 0.16 -1.17
C GLN A 22 12.52 -1.25 -1.10
N PRO A 23 11.90 -1.63 0.03
CA PRO A 23 11.32 -2.95 0.15
C PRO A 23 10.15 -3.08 -0.83
N LEU A 24 10.25 -4.13 -1.65
CA LEU A 24 9.23 -4.67 -2.51
C LEU A 24 7.85 -4.63 -1.82
N LEU A 25 6.93 -3.87 -2.42
CA LEU A 25 5.61 -3.59 -1.85
C LEU A 25 4.64 -4.72 -2.24
N LEU A 26 4.68 -5.86 -1.56
CA LEU A 26 3.65 -6.89 -1.73
C LEU A 26 2.43 -6.52 -0.84
N LEU A 27 1.42 -5.90 -1.45
CA LEU A 27 0.14 -5.56 -0.82
C LEU A 27 -0.81 -6.78 -0.84
N CYS A 28 -0.31 -7.88 -0.30
CA CYS A 28 -0.90 -9.19 -0.05
C CYS A 28 0.35 -9.94 0.44
N ILE A 29 0.41 -10.80 1.45
CA ILE A 29 -0.11 -12.17 1.62
C ILE A 29 0.24 -12.42 3.09
N PRO A 30 -0.68 -12.99 3.88
CA PRO A 30 -0.98 -14.41 3.74
C PRO A 30 -2.48 -14.70 3.57
N ARG A 31 -2.93 -15.29 2.45
CA ARG A 31 -4.36 -15.57 2.28
C ARG A 31 -4.70 -17.04 2.05
N ALA A 32 -5.27 -17.56 3.13
CA ALA A 32 -6.23 -18.63 3.23
C ALA A 32 -7.62 -18.00 3.45
N TYR A 33 -8.38 -17.76 2.37
CA TYR A 33 -9.42 -16.72 2.33
C TYR A 33 -10.61 -16.90 3.29
N LEU A 34 -10.93 -18.14 3.68
CA LEU A 34 -11.98 -18.52 4.64
C LEU A 34 -11.46 -19.42 5.77
N GLU A 35 -10.15 -19.50 5.96
CA GLU A 35 -9.56 -20.31 7.03
C GLU A 35 -9.35 -19.46 8.29
N ASP A 36 -9.38 -20.14 9.45
CA ASP A 36 -9.17 -19.57 10.78
C ASP A 36 -9.96 -18.28 11.04
N ASP A 37 -11.28 -18.37 10.86
CA ASP A 37 -12.26 -17.32 11.16
C ASP A 37 -12.07 -15.98 10.43
N LYS A 38 -11.23 -15.93 9.39
CA LYS A 38 -11.15 -14.74 8.53
C LYS A 38 -12.49 -14.51 7.83
N THR A 39 -13.01 -13.29 7.94
CA THR A 39 -14.18 -12.88 7.17
C THR A 39 -13.81 -12.32 5.79
N LEU A 40 -14.83 -12.13 4.96
CA LEU A 40 -14.68 -11.50 3.65
C LEU A 40 -14.35 -10.02 3.80
N ASN A 41 -13.37 -9.55 3.03
CA ASN A 41 -13.11 -8.13 2.83
C ASN A 41 -13.66 -7.66 1.47
N ASN A 42 -13.60 -6.35 1.22
CA ASN A 42 -14.11 -5.76 -0.02
C ASN A 42 -13.47 -6.32 -1.30
N TRP A 43 -12.18 -6.68 -1.26
CA TRP A 43 -11.50 -7.30 -2.38
C TRP A 43 -12.00 -8.71 -2.64
N ASP A 44 -12.21 -9.51 -1.59
CA ASP A 44 -12.76 -10.87 -1.73
C ASP A 44 -14.15 -10.79 -2.41
N VAL A 45 -15.03 -9.88 -1.98
CA VAL A 45 -16.35 -9.70 -2.62
C VAL A 45 -16.23 -9.20 -4.07
N PHE A 46 -15.24 -8.36 -4.36
CA PHE A 46 -15.07 -7.74 -5.66
C PHE A 46 -14.53 -8.71 -6.71
N THR A 47 -13.54 -9.53 -6.37
CA THR A 47 -12.92 -10.49 -7.30
C THR A 47 -13.88 -11.63 -7.66
N HIS A 48 -14.77 -12.02 -6.75
CA HIS A 48 -15.77 -13.07 -6.99
C HIS A 48 -16.98 -12.62 -7.80
N ARG A 49 -17.13 -11.32 -8.07
CA ARG A 49 -18.18 -10.82 -8.96
C ARG A 49 -17.73 -10.95 -10.41
N LYS A 50 -18.50 -11.70 -11.20
CA LYS A 50 -18.24 -11.92 -12.63
C LYS A 50 -18.11 -10.59 -13.39
N GLY A 51 -17.06 -10.46 -14.19
CA GLY A 51 -16.81 -9.30 -15.05
C GLY A 51 -15.95 -8.19 -14.42
N ASN A 52 -15.60 -8.28 -13.15
CA ASN A 52 -14.71 -7.31 -12.50
C ASN A 52 -13.22 -7.56 -12.78
N ILE A 53 -12.83 -8.84 -12.81
CA ILE A 53 -11.46 -9.32 -13.06
C ILE A 53 -11.59 -10.54 -14.00
N ASN A 54 -10.51 -10.90 -14.69
CA ASN A 54 -10.40 -12.04 -15.62
C ASN A 54 -10.51 -13.41 -14.92
N GLU A 55 -11.58 -13.64 -14.15
CA GLU A 55 -11.87 -14.86 -13.40
C GLU A 55 -10.78 -15.31 -12.39
N GLU A 56 -9.75 -14.48 -12.19
CA GLU A 56 -8.74 -14.62 -11.15
C GLU A 56 -9.20 -14.00 -9.82
N ASN A 57 -8.72 -14.56 -8.71
CA ASN A 57 -8.99 -14.06 -7.37
C ASN A 57 -7.77 -14.24 -6.45
N GLY A 58 -7.90 -13.75 -5.21
CA GLY A 58 -6.85 -13.82 -4.20
C GLY A 58 -7.06 -14.91 -3.16
N ASP A 59 -7.75 -16.00 -3.51
CA ASP A 59 -8.19 -17.01 -2.53
C ASP A 59 -7.02 -17.77 -1.89
N VAL A 60 -6.03 -18.09 -2.73
CA VAL A 60 -4.75 -18.73 -2.38
C VAL A 60 -3.59 -17.74 -2.51
N ALA A 61 -3.55 -16.95 -3.60
CA ALA A 61 -2.41 -16.09 -3.95
C ALA A 61 -1.08 -16.88 -3.92
N ASP A 62 -0.02 -16.37 -3.27
CA ASP A 62 1.25 -17.11 -3.11
C ASP A 62 1.27 -18.03 -1.86
N ASP A 63 0.13 -18.18 -1.17
CA ASP A 63 -0.04 -19.05 0.00
C ASP A 63 0.94 -18.77 1.16
N HIS A 64 1.36 -17.52 1.34
CA HIS A 64 2.22 -17.10 2.45
C HIS A 64 1.63 -17.47 3.83
N TYR A 65 0.32 -17.79 3.95
CA TYR A 65 -0.30 -18.13 5.24
C TYR A 65 0.27 -19.42 5.79
N HIS A 66 0.44 -20.40 4.92
CA HIS A 66 1.02 -21.68 5.26
C HIS A 66 2.54 -21.67 5.07
N ARG A 67 3.06 -20.79 4.21
CA ARG A 67 4.45 -20.83 3.72
C ARG A 67 5.37 -19.73 4.25
N TYR A 68 4.91 -18.90 5.20
CA TYR A 68 5.69 -17.76 5.70
C TYR A 68 7.10 -18.14 6.21
N LEU A 69 7.28 -19.34 6.76
CA LEU A 69 8.60 -19.81 7.21
C LEU A 69 9.58 -19.99 6.05
N GLU A 70 9.12 -20.57 4.94
CA GLU A 70 9.91 -20.73 3.71
C GLU A 70 10.27 -19.36 3.12
N ASP A 71 9.31 -18.45 3.09
CA ASP A 71 9.53 -17.10 2.57
C ASP A 71 10.52 -16.30 3.42
N ILE A 72 10.50 -16.47 4.75
CA ILE A 72 11.50 -15.88 5.66
C ILE A 72 12.89 -16.47 5.40
N GLU A 73 13.00 -17.78 5.17
CA GLU A 73 14.27 -18.43 4.85
C GLU A 73 14.84 -17.89 3.52
N ILE A 74 14.00 -17.72 2.51
CA ILE A 74 14.40 -17.13 1.22
C ILE A 74 14.87 -15.68 1.44
N MET A 75 14.11 -14.85 2.16
CA MET A 75 14.50 -13.46 2.46
C MET A 75 15.85 -13.38 3.18
N HIS A 76 16.07 -14.27 4.15
CA HIS A 76 17.35 -14.39 4.85
C HIS A 76 18.48 -14.79 3.89
N SER A 77 18.25 -15.77 3.00
CA SER A 77 19.24 -16.21 2.01
C SER A 77 19.66 -15.12 1.02
N LEU A 78 18.74 -14.19 0.72
CA LEU A 78 18.97 -13.03 -0.15
C LEU A 78 19.70 -11.88 0.57
N GLY A 79 19.92 -11.99 1.88
CA GLY A 79 20.55 -10.94 2.69
C GLY A 79 19.64 -9.74 2.96
N VAL A 80 18.33 -9.89 2.83
CA VAL A 80 17.36 -8.83 3.13
C VAL A 80 17.24 -8.64 4.64
N ASN A 81 17.32 -7.40 5.10
CA ASN A 81 17.29 -7.03 6.52
C ASN A 81 15.95 -6.47 6.99
N ALA A 82 14.99 -6.25 6.09
CA ALA A 82 13.68 -5.68 6.39
C ALA A 82 12.59 -6.35 5.54
N TYR A 83 11.49 -6.73 6.19
CA TYR A 83 10.30 -7.25 5.51
C TYR A 83 9.09 -6.37 5.82
N ARG A 84 8.46 -5.86 4.77
CA ARG A 84 7.25 -5.02 4.86
C ARG A 84 6.04 -5.86 4.44
N PHE A 85 5.14 -6.11 5.39
CA PHE A 85 3.88 -6.79 5.15
C PHE A 85 2.72 -5.98 5.76
N SER A 86 1.49 -6.33 5.40
CA SER A 86 0.27 -5.72 5.95
C SER A 86 -0.50 -6.70 6.81
N ILE A 87 -1.24 -6.17 7.77
CA ILE A 87 -2.14 -6.96 8.62
C ILE A 87 -3.54 -6.96 8.00
N SER A 88 -4.11 -8.15 7.80
CA SER A 88 -5.47 -8.27 7.27
C SER A 88 -6.50 -7.89 8.34
N TRP A 89 -7.15 -6.73 8.18
CA TRP A 89 -8.20 -6.26 9.09
C TRP A 89 -9.31 -7.31 9.28
N ALA A 90 -9.83 -7.85 8.18
CA ALA A 90 -10.92 -8.85 8.22
C ALA A 90 -10.54 -10.18 8.90
N ARG A 91 -9.25 -10.43 9.15
CA ARG A 91 -8.79 -11.58 9.94
C ARG A 91 -8.65 -11.24 11.42
N VAL A 92 -8.17 -10.04 11.75
CA VAL A 92 -7.90 -9.66 13.14
C VAL A 92 -9.17 -9.17 13.85
N LEU A 93 -9.94 -8.27 13.21
CA LEU A 93 -11.11 -7.63 13.80
C LEU A 93 -12.18 -7.35 12.72
N PRO A 94 -12.97 -8.35 12.31
CA PRO A 94 -13.84 -8.25 11.15
C PRO A 94 -15.02 -7.27 11.25
N ARG A 95 -15.31 -6.75 12.45
CA ARG A 95 -16.48 -5.88 12.73
C ARG A 95 -16.13 -4.54 13.38
N GLU A 96 -14.86 -4.32 13.70
CA GLU A 96 -14.43 -3.12 14.44
C GLU A 96 -13.92 -2.03 13.51
N ASP A 97 -13.76 -0.81 14.03
CA ASP A 97 -13.27 0.36 13.29
C ASP A 97 -11.73 0.41 13.18
N PHE A 98 -11.23 1.38 12.39
CA PHE A 98 -9.80 1.50 12.09
C PHE A 98 -8.96 1.79 13.34
N LEU A 99 -9.50 2.57 14.29
CA LEU A 99 -8.75 2.97 15.48
C LEU A 99 -8.61 1.80 16.43
N HIS A 100 -9.66 1.00 16.59
CA HIS A 100 -9.62 -0.21 17.39
C HIS A 100 -8.65 -1.25 16.81
N LEU A 101 -8.63 -1.41 15.48
CA LEU A 101 -7.62 -2.22 14.80
C LEU A 101 -6.20 -1.72 15.10
N ALA A 102 -5.95 -0.43 14.90
CA ALA A 102 -4.62 0.15 15.11
C ALA A 102 -4.15 -0.03 16.56
N GLU A 103 -5.01 0.27 17.53
CA GLU A 103 -4.69 0.11 18.95
C GLU A 103 -4.41 -1.35 19.32
N THR A 104 -5.20 -2.29 18.78
CA THR A 104 -4.99 -3.72 18.99
C THR A 104 -3.65 -4.16 18.43
N CYS A 105 -3.31 -3.74 17.21
CA CYS A 105 -1.99 -4.00 16.61
C CYS A 105 -0.85 -3.44 17.46
N PHE A 106 -0.96 -2.20 17.97
CA PHE A 106 0.06 -1.61 18.83
C PHE A 106 0.23 -2.38 20.13
N LYS A 107 -0.87 -2.82 20.75
CA LYS A 107 -0.84 -3.63 21.99
C LYS A 107 -0.20 -5.00 21.76
N SER A 108 -0.57 -5.67 20.67
CA SER A 108 -0.18 -7.07 20.42
C SER A 108 1.21 -7.23 19.82
N PHE A 109 1.68 -6.26 19.03
CA PHE A 109 2.93 -6.40 18.25
C PHE A 109 3.96 -5.28 18.49
N GLY A 110 3.60 -4.20 19.19
CA GLY A 110 4.50 -3.04 19.35
C GLY A 110 5.69 -3.27 20.29
N ASP A 111 5.73 -4.39 21.00
CA ASP A 111 6.93 -4.88 21.67
C ASP A 111 8.06 -5.15 20.66
N ARG A 112 7.73 -5.76 19.51
CA ARG A 112 8.66 -6.16 18.44
C ARG A 112 8.69 -5.20 17.26
N VAL A 113 7.53 -4.67 16.85
CA VAL A 113 7.39 -3.82 15.67
C VAL A 113 7.74 -2.37 16.03
N LYS A 114 8.78 -1.85 15.39
CA LYS A 114 9.27 -0.47 15.58
C LYS A 114 8.94 0.49 14.44
N TYR A 115 8.49 -0.02 13.30
CA TYR A 115 8.13 0.78 12.14
C TYR A 115 6.68 0.50 11.76
N TRP A 116 5.82 1.50 11.93
CA TRP A 116 4.39 1.40 11.70
C TRP A 116 3.99 2.21 10.47
N ILE A 117 3.22 1.58 9.58
CA ILE A 117 2.57 2.24 8.46
C ILE A 117 1.07 2.06 8.64
N THR A 118 0.36 3.18 8.75
CA THR A 118 -1.08 3.21 8.99
C THR A 118 -1.90 2.88 7.73
N ILE A 119 -1.69 3.65 6.66
CA ILE A 119 -2.41 3.54 5.38
C ILE A 119 -1.37 3.55 4.26
N THR A 120 -1.60 2.71 3.24
CA THR A 120 -0.77 2.65 2.03
C THR A 120 -1.55 3.17 0.84
N GLY A 121 -0.95 4.10 0.09
CA GLY A 121 -1.44 4.59 -1.19
C GLY A 121 -2.87 5.13 -1.16
N PRO A 122 -3.23 6.06 -0.24
CA PRO A 122 -4.59 6.61 -0.20
C PRO A 122 -5.00 7.30 -1.52
N ASN A 123 -4.06 7.94 -2.20
CA ASN A 123 -4.27 8.56 -3.52
C ASN A 123 -4.55 7.52 -4.60
N LEU A 124 -3.72 6.48 -4.68
CA LEU A 124 -3.89 5.39 -5.64
C LEU A 124 -5.20 4.64 -5.40
N PHE A 125 -5.50 4.33 -4.13
CA PHE A 125 -6.74 3.66 -3.76
C PHE A 125 -7.95 4.50 -4.19
N THR A 126 -7.94 5.80 -3.93
CA THR A 126 -9.07 6.67 -4.25
C THR A 126 -9.25 6.84 -5.75
N ASP A 127 -8.17 7.07 -6.51
CA ASP A 127 -8.23 7.14 -7.98
C ASP A 127 -8.81 5.84 -8.56
N MET A 128 -8.28 4.69 -8.17
CA MET A 128 -8.71 3.42 -8.72
C MET A 128 -10.10 3.01 -8.25
N ALA A 129 -10.51 3.35 -7.03
CA ALA A 129 -11.78 2.88 -6.45
C ALA A 129 -12.97 3.83 -6.67
N TYR A 130 -12.72 5.14 -6.71
CA TYR A 130 -13.76 6.18 -6.75
C TYR A 130 -13.74 7.05 -8.02
N ILE A 131 -12.65 7.09 -8.78
CA ILE A 131 -12.57 7.84 -10.05
C ILE A 131 -12.70 6.89 -11.23
N ARG A 132 -11.85 5.86 -11.29
CA ARG A 132 -11.78 4.89 -12.40
C ARG A 132 -12.62 3.64 -12.18
N GLY A 133 -13.00 3.37 -10.93
CA GLY A 133 -13.85 2.22 -10.56
C GLY A 133 -13.25 0.84 -10.83
N LYS A 134 -11.92 0.74 -10.89
CA LYS A 134 -11.19 -0.52 -11.09
C LYS A 134 -10.91 -1.28 -9.80
N TYR A 135 -10.90 -0.59 -8.67
CA TYR A 135 -10.72 -1.19 -7.33
C TYR A 135 -12.05 -1.20 -6.58
N PRO A 136 -12.26 -2.11 -5.61
CA PRO A 136 -13.42 -2.05 -4.74
C PRO A 136 -13.48 -0.72 -3.96
N PRO A 137 -14.67 -0.10 -3.83
CA PRO A 137 -16.00 -0.61 -4.16
C PRO A 137 -16.47 -0.38 -5.61
N ALA A 138 -15.58 0.01 -6.52
CA ALA A 138 -15.84 0.26 -7.94
C ALA A 138 -16.95 1.28 -8.19
N ARG A 139 -16.76 2.48 -7.64
CA ARG A 139 -17.65 3.62 -7.81
C ARG A 139 -17.01 4.62 -8.75
N CYS A 140 -17.75 5.14 -9.72
CA CYS A 140 -17.26 6.16 -10.63
C CYS A 140 -18.39 6.87 -11.36
N SER A 141 -18.08 8.05 -11.92
CA SER A 141 -18.91 8.81 -12.85
C SER A 141 -18.42 8.66 -14.29
N VAL A 142 -19.34 8.65 -15.24
CA VAL A 142 -19.04 8.82 -16.68
C VAL A 142 -18.45 10.22 -16.88
N PRO A 143 -17.41 10.43 -17.73
CA PRO A 143 -16.80 9.49 -18.67
C PRO A 143 -15.60 8.70 -18.12
N PHE A 144 -15.22 8.88 -16.86
CA PHE A 144 -13.97 8.32 -16.30
C PHE A 144 -14.00 6.79 -16.08
N GLY A 145 -15.19 6.21 -15.95
CA GLY A 145 -15.40 4.77 -15.93
C GLY A 145 -16.86 4.39 -16.20
N ASN A 146 -17.12 3.08 -16.27
CA ASN A 146 -18.43 2.51 -16.59
C ASN A 146 -19.09 1.84 -15.36
N CYS A 147 -19.08 2.54 -14.22
CA CYS A 147 -19.68 2.03 -12.98
C CYS A 147 -21.19 2.26 -12.97
N SER A 148 -21.94 1.30 -12.43
CA SER A 148 -23.39 1.41 -12.29
C SER A 148 -23.83 2.40 -11.21
N VAL A 149 -22.96 2.69 -10.23
CA VAL A 149 -23.23 3.56 -9.08
C VAL A 149 -21.95 4.29 -8.69
N GLY A 150 -22.03 5.57 -8.37
CA GLY A 150 -20.90 6.34 -7.84
C GLY A 150 -20.99 7.82 -8.14
N ASN A 151 -20.12 8.59 -7.49
CA ASN A 151 -19.83 9.96 -7.86
C ASN A 151 -18.31 10.19 -7.71
N SER A 152 -17.60 10.39 -8.82
CA SER A 152 -16.15 10.64 -8.82
C SER A 152 -15.75 11.90 -8.06
N ASP A 153 -16.66 12.88 -7.93
CA ASP A 153 -16.40 14.12 -7.18
C ASP A 153 -16.27 13.89 -5.67
N MET A 154 -16.64 12.69 -5.18
CA MET A 154 -16.50 12.31 -3.77
C MET A 154 -15.09 11.82 -3.43
N ALA A 155 -14.22 11.60 -4.41
CA ALA A 155 -12.85 11.12 -4.20
C ALA A 155 -12.07 11.94 -3.14
N PRO A 156 -12.06 13.28 -3.15
CA PRO A 156 -11.37 14.07 -2.12
C PRO A 156 -11.91 13.80 -0.71
N LEU A 157 -13.22 13.62 -0.55
CA LEU A 157 -13.85 13.35 0.75
C LEU A 157 -13.41 11.99 1.31
N VAL A 158 -13.25 10.97 0.46
CA VAL A 158 -12.76 9.65 0.88
C VAL A 158 -11.34 9.76 1.42
N VAL A 159 -10.46 10.46 0.70
CA VAL A 159 -9.09 10.65 1.15
C VAL A 159 -9.02 11.44 2.45
N MET A 160 -9.83 12.50 2.60
CA MET A 160 -9.89 13.26 3.85
C MET A 160 -10.26 12.38 5.05
N HIS A 161 -11.21 11.44 4.89
CA HIS A 161 -11.51 10.48 5.95
C HIS A 161 -10.34 9.53 6.25
N MET A 162 -9.62 9.07 5.23
CA MET A 162 -8.41 8.26 5.42
C MET A 162 -7.32 9.04 6.16
N LEU A 163 -7.11 10.31 5.81
CA LEU A 163 -6.16 11.21 6.46
C LEU A 163 -6.54 11.50 7.91
N LEU A 164 -7.83 11.71 8.20
CA LEU A 164 -8.32 11.86 9.57
C LEU A 164 -8.13 10.57 10.39
N ALA A 165 -8.37 9.40 9.79
CA ALA A 165 -8.15 8.10 10.43
C ALA A 165 -6.66 7.89 10.74
N HIS A 166 -5.78 8.21 9.78
CA HIS A 166 -4.33 8.25 9.97
C HIS A 166 -3.92 9.13 11.15
N ALA A 167 -4.36 10.40 11.15
CA ALA A 167 -3.99 11.37 12.18
C ALA A 167 -4.43 10.91 13.58
N LYS A 168 -5.64 10.35 13.71
CA LYS A 168 -6.13 9.80 14.97
C LYS A 168 -5.31 8.59 15.45
N ALA A 169 -4.95 7.67 14.55
CA ALA A 169 -4.10 6.53 14.92
C ALA A 169 -2.68 6.95 15.32
N VAL A 170 -2.08 7.92 14.61
CA VAL A 170 -0.78 8.50 14.96
C VAL A 170 -0.84 9.17 16.33
N LYS A 171 -1.91 9.94 16.61
CA LYS A 171 -2.11 10.57 17.91
C LYS A 171 -2.16 9.54 19.03
N ILE A 172 -2.97 8.48 18.88
CA ILE A 172 -3.05 7.38 19.86
C ILE A 172 -1.67 6.76 20.11
N TYR A 173 -0.94 6.43 19.03
CA TYR A 173 0.40 5.84 19.13
C TYR A 173 1.37 6.76 19.89
N ARG A 174 1.43 8.04 19.52
CA ARG A 174 2.32 9.03 20.14
C ARG A 174 2.02 9.25 21.63
N GLU A 175 0.74 9.30 22.00
CA GLU A 175 0.32 9.57 23.37
C GLU A 175 0.45 8.36 24.30
N HIS A 176 0.13 7.16 23.81
CA HIS A 176 -0.04 5.98 24.69
C HIS A 176 1.05 4.92 24.54
N PHE A 177 1.71 4.84 23.38
CA PHE A 177 2.60 3.73 23.03
C PHE A 177 4.05 4.15 22.77
N LEU A 178 4.28 5.35 22.21
CA LEU A 178 5.61 5.82 21.81
C LEU A 178 6.63 5.79 22.95
N ALA A 179 6.26 6.27 24.14
CA ALA A 179 7.16 6.30 25.30
C ALA A 179 7.61 4.90 25.75
N LYS A 180 6.78 3.87 25.54
CA LYS A 180 7.08 2.48 25.95
C LYS A 180 7.74 1.69 24.82
N GLN A 181 7.31 1.91 23.58
CA GLN A 181 7.68 1.08 22.43
C GLN A 181 8.85 1.64 21.63
N GLY A 182 9.05 2.97 21.63
CA GLY A 182 10.18 3.63 20.97
C GLY A 182 10.21 3.53 19.45
N GLY A 183 9.09 3.19 18.79
CA GLY A 183 9.02 3.07 17.33
C GLY A 183 8.59 4.35 16.60
N VAL A 184 8.60 4.32 15.28
CA VAL A 184 8.16 5.39 14.37
C VAL A 184 6.87 4.97 13.67
N ILE A 185 5.98 5.93 13.43
CA ILE A 185 4.72 5.72 12.73
C ILE A 185 4.54 6.73 11.59
N GLY A 186 4.03 6.27 10.45
CA GLY A 186 3.81 7.11 9.27
C GLY A 186 2.71 6.61 8.34
N ILE A 187 2.66 7.23 7.17
CA ILE A 187 1.78 6.92 6.05
C ILE A 187 2.64 6.75 4.80
N VAL A 188 2.24 5.85 3.89
CA VAL A 188 2.90 5.70 2.60
C VAL A 188 1.97 6.22 1.51
N VAL A 189 2.45 7.18 0.72
CA VAL A 189 1.76 7.72 -0.45
C VAL A 189 2.42 7.19 -1.73
N CYS A 190 1.61 6.91 -2.76
CA CYS A 190 2.14 6.54 -4.07
C CYS A 190 2.45 7.83 -4.83
N VAL A 191 3.56 7.90 -5.55
CA VAL A 191 3.91 9.08 -6.35
C VAL A 191 4.23 8.61 -7.76
N PHE A 192 3.58 9.22 -8.74
CA PHE A 192 3.96 9.08 -10.14
C PHE A 192 4.90 10.23 -10.50
N MET A 193 6.05 9.91 -11.06
CA MET A 193 6.92 10.92 -11.66
C MET A 193 6.24 11.42 -12.93
N ASN A 194 5.98 12.73 -12.99
CA ASN A 194 5.43 13.38 -14.17
C ASN A 194 6.57 14.14 -14.84
N GLU A 195 6.96 13.71 -16.04
CA GLU A 195 7.96 14.39 -16.85
C GLU A 195 7.25 15.31 -17.86
N PRO A 196 7.75 16.55 -18.06
CA PRO A 196 7.20 17.44 -19.05
C PRO A 196 7.39 16.86 -20.45
N MET A 197 6.38 17.00 -21.33
CA MET A 197 6.43 16.43 -22.67
C MET A 197 7.46 17.13 -23.57
N THR A 198 7.66 18.43 -23.37
CA THR A 198 8.65 19.27 -24.05
C THR A 198 9.32 20.22 -23.06
N GLU A 199 10.33 20.97 -23.52
CA GLU A 199 11.00 22.01 -22.72
C GLU A 199 10.17 23.31 -22.60
N SER A 200 8.92 23.31 -23.05
CA SER A 200 8.05 24.49 -22.93
C SER A 200 7.66 24.75 -21.46
N GLU A 201 7.52 26.02 -21.10
CA GLU A 201 7.07 26.44 -19.76
C GLU A 201 5.70 25.85 -19.41
N LEU A 202 4.80 25.75 -20.39
CA LEU A 202 3.46 25.17 -20.21
C LEU A 202 3.51 23.68 -19.82
N ASP A 203 4.41 22.90 -20.42
CA ASP A 203 4.55 21.49 -20.08
C ASP A 203 5.17 21.29 -18.69
N TRP A 204 6.08 22.19 -18.29
CA TRP A 204 6.61 22.22 -16.93
C TRP A 204 5.53 22.56 -15.89
N GLU A 205 4.70 23.57 -16.16
CA GLU A 205 3.56 23.92 -15.31
C GLU A 205 2.58 22.75 -15.20
N ALA A 206 2.26 22.10 -16.33
CA ALA A 206 1.37 20.95 -16.35
C ALA A 206 1.93 19.76 -15.54
N ALA A 207 3.22 19.45 -15.66
CA ALA A 207 3.88 18.40 -14.88
C ALA A 207 3.86 18.71 -13.37
N ASN A 208 4.15 19.96 -12.98
CA ASN A 208 4.10 20.41 -11.60
C ASN A 208 2.67 20.36 -11.04
N GLN A 209 1.68 20.78 -11.82
CA GLN A 209 0.29 20.71 -11.43
C GLN A 209 -0.16 19.25 -11.26
N ALA A 210 0.21 18.34 -12.17
CA ALA A 210 -0.09 16.92 -12.04
C ALA A 210 0.49 16.32 -10.75
N LEU A 211 1.73 16.65 -10.40
CA LEU A 211 2.33 16.24 -9.13
C LEU A 211 1.58 16.83 -7.92
N ALA A 212 1.20 18.10 -8.00
CA ALA A 212 0.48 18.78 -6.94
C ALA A 212 -0.87 18.11 -6.63
N PHE A 213 -1.62 17.74 -7.68
CA PHE A 213 -2.89 17.02 -7.58
C PHE A 213 -2.73 15.55 -7.18
N ASN A 214 -1.61 14.91 -7.50
CA ASN A 214 -1.41 13.50 -7.16
C ASN A 214 -0.98 13.29 -5.71
N VAL A 215 -0.14 14.19 -5.18
CA VAL A 215 0.57 13.96 -3.91
C VAL A 215 0.62 15.20 -3.02
N ALA A 216 0.91 16.38 -3.56
CA ALA A 216 1.25 17.52 -2.72
C ALA A 216 0.13 17.90 -1.76
N TRP A 217 -1.13 17.88 -2.19
CA TRP A 217 -2.27 18.16 -1.31
C TRP A 217 -2.41 17.17 -0.15
N LEU A 218 -1.89 15.95 -0.25
CA LEU A 218 -1.92 14.96 0.84
C LEU A 218 -0.83 15.18 1.87
N VAL A 219 0.34 15.60 1.39
CA VAL A 219 1.52 15.81 2.23
C VAL A 219 1.48 17.20 2.89
N LEU A 220 0.85 18.19 2.25
CA LEU A 220 0.77 19.57 2.75
C LEU A 220 -0.39 19.82 3.74
N THR A 221 -1.26 18.84 3.99
CA THR A 221 -2.44 19.01 4.88
C THR A 221 -2.13 18.67 6.36
N PHE A 222 -0.86 18.62 6.76
CA PHE A 222 -0.44 18.27 8.12
C PHE A 222 0.69 19.15 8.66
#